data_AF-B0MFF6-F1
#
_entry.id   AF-B0MFF6-F1
#
_cell.length_a   1.000
_cell.length_b   1.000
_cell.length_c   1.000
_cell.angle_alpha   90.00
_cell.angle_beta   90.00
_cell.angle_gamma   90.00
#
_symmetry.space_group_name_H-M   'P 1'
#
loop_
_entity.id
_entity.type
_entity.pdbx_description
1 polymer ?
#
loop_
_entity_poly.entity_id
_entity_poly.type
_entity_poly.pdbx_seq_one_letter_code
_entity_poly.pdbx_strand_id
1 'polypeptide(L)' 'MMNSLAFQWEASCIGTDFLQAVEQYAKSKQVTHIFLQTERTVPAFNFYIKNGFIELKDHISLYKEFN' A
#
# COMPACT_ATOMS: atom_id res chain seq x y z
N MET A 1 -13.35 -31.07 14.80
CA MET A 1 -12.74 -30.65 13.53
C MET A 1 -12.79 -29.13 13.47
N MET A 2 -11.69 -28.45 13.77
CA MET A 2 -11.67 -26.98 13.84
C MET A 2 -10.35 -26.40 13.31
N ASN A 3 -9.74 -27.03 12.30
CA ASN A 3 -8.43 -26.65 11.76
C ASN A 3 -8.42 -26.74 10.22
N SER A 4 -9.27 -26.00 9.52
CA SER A 4 -9.16 -25.89 8.05
C SER A 4 -9.37 -24.49 7.47
N LEU A 5 -9.70 -23.47 8.29
CA LEU A 5 -9.91 -22.11 7.79
C LEU A 5 -8.77 -21.13 8.12
N ALA A 6 -7.84 -21.50 9.00
CA ALA A 6 -6.72 -20.62 9.39
C ALA A 6 -5.47 -20.77 8.51
N PHE A 7 -5.40 -21.80 7.67
CA PHE A 7 -4.17 -22.18 6.95
C PHE A 7 -4.09 -21.65 5.51
N GLN A 8 -5.09 -20.90 5.02
CA GLN A 8 -5.11 -20.32 3.67
C GLN A 8 -4.77 -18.82 3.63
N TRP A 9 -4.43 -18.22 4.76
CA TRP A 9 -4.02 -16.82 4.86
C TRP A 9 -2.49 -16.72 4.84
N GLU A 10 -1.86 -17.36 3.86
CA GLU A 10 -0.43 -17.18 3.62
C GLU A 10 -0.17 -15.74 3.16
N ALA A 11 0.15 -14.86 4.12
CA ALA A 11 0.94 -13.61 4.14
C ALA A 11 1.02 -12.65 2.93
N SER A 12 0.53 -12.99 1.75
CA SER A 12 0.75 -12.30 0.48
C SER A 12 -0.49 -11.57 -0.04
N CYS A 13 -1.69 -11.86 0.48
CA CYS A 13 -2.95 -11.28 -0.02
C CYS A 13 -3.57 -10.21 0.89
N ILE A 14 -3.31 -10.23 2.21
CA ILE A 14 -3.99 -9.33 3.16
C ILE A 14 -3.71 -7.85 2.85
N GLY A 15 -2.48 -7.51 2.46
CA GLY A 15 -2.12 -6.14 2.11
C GLY A 15 -2.87 -5.63 0.87
N THR A 16 -3.02 -6.48 -0.15
CA THR A 16 -3.76 -6.16 -1.38
C THR A 16 -5.24 -6.00 -1.07
N ASP A 17 -5.83 -6.91 -0.31
CA ASP A 17 -7.26 -6.86 0.06
C ASP A 17 -7.57 -5.61 0.91
N PHE A 18 -6.68 -5.27 1.84
CA PHE A 18 -6.75 -4.03 2.61
C PHE A 18 -6.75 -2.81 1.69
N LEU A 19 -5.81 -2.75 0.73
CA LEU A 19 -5.69 -1.60 -0.16
C LEU A 19 -6.90 -1.47 -1.08
N GLN A 20 -7.44 -2.58 -1.57
CA GLN A 20 -8.70 -2.59 -2.32
C GLN A 20 -9.86 -2.08 -1.48
N ALA A 21 -9.99 -2.49 -0.22
CA ALA A 21 -11.02 -1.97 0.68
C ALA A 21 -10.90 -0.46 0.90
N VAL A 22 -9.67 0.05 1.05
CA VAL A 22 -9.39 1.49 1.13
C VAL A 22 -9.81 2.20 -0.15
N GLU A 23 -9.47 1.68 -1.34
CA GLU A 23 -9.87 2.26 -2.61
C GLU A 23 -11.40 2.31 -2.79
N GLN A 24 -12.11 1.25 -2.43
CA GLN A 24 -13.57 1.21 -2.53
C GLN A 24 -14.20 2.28 -1.62
N TYR A 25 -13.69 2.39 -0.39
CA TYR A 25 -14.14 3.43 0.53
C TYR A 25 -13.83 4.83 0.00
N ALA A 26 -12.61 5.08 -0.49
CA ALA A 26 -12.21 6.36 -1.06
C ALA A 26 -13.09 6.77 -2.25
N LYS A 27 -13.35 5.84 -3.19
CA LYS A 27 -14.27 6.05 -4.33
C LYS A 27 -15.68 6.41 -3.86
N SER A 28 -16.20 5.74 -2.83
CA SER A 28 -17.51 6.07 -2.23
C SER A 28 -17.59 7.49 -1.66
N LYS A 29 -16.43 8.08 -1.31
CA LYS A 29 -16.29 9.45 -0.81
C LYS A 29 -15.87 10.46 -1.88
N GLN A 30 -15.88 10.06 -3.16
CA GLN A 30 -15.43 10.87 -4.30
C GLN A 30 -13.95 11.32 -4.17
N VAL A 31 -13.15 10.60 -3.39
CA VAL A 31 -11.70 10.80 -3.35
C VAL A 31 -11.13 10.21 -4.63
N THR A 32 -10.37 11.03 -5.35
CA THR A 32 -9.92 10.69 -6.72
C THR A 32 -8.53 10.07 -6.76
N HIS A 33 -7.70 10.30 -5.74
CA HIS A 33 -6.30 9.88 -5.74
C HIS A 33 -5.83 9.49 -4.34
N ILE A 34 -4.92 8.52 -4.27
CA ILE A 34 -4.16 8.18 -3.07
C ILE A 34 -2.72 8.64 -3.32
N PHE A 35 -2.19 9.43 -2.39
CA PHE A 35 -0.79 9.84 -2.40
C PHE A 35 -0.07 9.20 -1.21
N LEU A 36 1.10 8.59 -1.45
CA LEU A 36 1.92 7.98 -0.41
C LEU A 36 3.41 8.20 -0.67
N GLN A 37 4.19 8.19 0.40
CA GLN A 37 5.66 8.23 0.37
C GLN A 37 6.21 6.90 0.89
N THR A 38 7.22 6.37 0.21
CA THR A 38 7.90 5.13 0.59
C THR A 38 9.35 5.18 0.08
N GLU A 39 10.25 4.42 0.70
CA GLU A 39 11.64 4.31 0.26
C GLU A 39 11.78 3.20 -0.79
N ARG A 40 12.57 3.44 -1.84
CA ARG A 40 12.84 2.42 -2.88
C ARG A 40 13.49 1.16 -2.35
N THR A 41 14.19 1.27 -1.23
CA THR A 41 14.99 0.22 -0.60
C THR A 41 14.16 -0.74 0.24
N VAL A 42 12.90 -0.39 0.55
CA VAL A 42 12.03 -1.24 1.38
C VAL A 42 11.06 -2.09 0.53
N PRO A 43 10.65 -3.28 1.00
CA PRO A 43 9.71 -4.15 0.28
C PRO A 43 8.38 -3.48 -0.08
N ALA A 44 7.97 -2.48 0.71
CA ALA A 44 6.75 -1.72 0.48
C ALA A 44 6.73 -1.01 -0.87
N PHE A 45 7.88 -0.58 -1.40
CA PHE A 45 7.96 0.05 -2.73
C PHE A 45 7.40 -0.87 -3.82
N ASN A 46 7.92 -2.10 -3.90
CA ASN A 46 7.46 -3.08 -4.88
C ASN A 46 6.01 -3.50 -4.66
N PHE A 47 5.56 -3.54 -3.40
CA PHE A 47 4.16 -3.79 -3.07
C PHE A 47 3.24 -2.71 -3.68
N TYR A 48 3.54 -1.42 -3.52
CA TYR A 48 2.70 -0.35 -4.07
C TYR A 48 2.76 -0.31 -5.60
N ILE A 49 3.93 -0.50 -6.21
CA ILE A 49 4.05 -0.59 -7.68
C ILE A 49 3.20 -1.75 -8.23
N LYS A 50 3.25 -2.93 -7.59
CA LYS A 50 2.42 -4.08 -7.97
C LYS A 50 0.92 -3.78 -7.87
N ASN A 51 0.52 -2.90 -6.95
CA ASN A 51 -0.86 -2.49 -6.75
C ASN A 51 -1.26 -1.21 -7.52
N GLY A 52 -0.53 -0.85 -8.58
CA GLY A 52 -0.95 0.20 -9.52
C GLY A 52 -0.55 1.62 -9.12
N PHE A 53 0.27 1.79 -8.08
CA PHE A 53 0.88 3.09 -7.80
C PHE A 53 1.96 3.40 -8.83
N ILE A 54 2.07 4.68 -9.18
CA ILE A 54 3.15 5.19 -10.03
C ILE A 54 4.08 6.09 -9.22
N GLU A 55 5.33 6.12 -9.64
CA GLU A 55 6.33 6.97 -9.01
C GLU A 55 6.23 8.41 -9.53
N LEU A 56 6.18 9.39 -8.63
CA LEU A 56 6.30 10.80 -8.98
C LEU A 56 7.77 11.23 -8.91
N LYS A 57 8.50 11.06 -10.03
CA LYS A 57 9.96 11.30 -10.11
C LYS A 57 10.39 12.71 -9.70
N ASP A 58 9.54 13.70 -9.96
CA ASP A 58 9.84 15.11 -9.67
C ASP A 58 9.42 15.54 -8.26
N HIS A 59 8.86 14.63 -7.45
CA HIS A 59 8.45 14.92 -6.09
C HIS A 59 9.55 14.53 -5.09
N ILE A 60 10.28 15.53 -4.61
CA ILE A 60 11.41 15.33 -3.69
C ILE A 60 10.92 15.45 -2.24
N SER A 61 11.16 14.42 -1.45
CA SER A 61 11.00 14.48 0.01
C SER A 61 12.20 15.21 0.61
N LEU A 62 11.97 16.25 1.40
CA LEU A 62 13.00 16.97 2.13
C LEU A 62 12.96 16.58 3.61
N TYR A 63 14.12 16.29 4.18
CA TYR A 63 14.29 16.00 5.61
C TYR A 63 15.33 16.96 6.20
N LYS A 64 15.10 17.41 7.43
CA LYS A 64 16.07 18.21 8.19
C LYS A 64 16.16 17.67 9.60
N GLU A 65 17.31 17.15 9.96
CA GLU A 65 17.69 16.87 11.33
C GLU A 65 18.41 18.09 11.92
N PHE A 66 18.21 18.33 13.21
CA PHE A 66 18.85 19.44 13.94
C PHE A 66 19.83 18.96 15.02
N ASN A 67 20.07 17.64 15.07
CA ASN A 67 20.85 16.97 16.09
C ASN A 67 22.20 16.51 15.56
#